data_AF-A0A7X0Y570-F1
#
_entry.id   AF-A0A7X0Y570-F1
#
_cell.length_a   1.000
_cell.length_b   1.000
_cell.length_c   1.000
_cell.angle_alpha   90.00
_cell.angle_beta   90.00
_cell.angle_gamma   90.00
#
_symmetry.space_group_name_H-M   'P 1'
#
loop_
_entity.id
_entity.type
_entity.pdbx_description
1 polymer ?
#
loop_
_entity_poly.entity_id
_entity_poly.type
_entity_poly.pdbx_seq_one_letter_code
_entity_poly.pdbx_strand_id
1 'polypeptide(L)' 'MSKKMKMPVYEVNPHTMIILPLKTKSGVQSEIFELNDHRISSFTPLFLIKTSCQYFGSSYEGI' A
#
# COMPACT_ATOMS: atom_id res chain seq x y z
N MET A 1 -28.02 5.54 -5.53
CA MET A 1 -26.60 5.57 -5.97
C MET A 1 -25.73 5.15 -4.80
N SER A 2 -25.12 3.97 -4.85
CA SER A 2 -24.28 3.48 -3.75
C SER A 2 -22.96 4.24 -3.74
N LYS A 3 -22.68 4.98 -2.66
CA LYS A 3 -21.44 5.72 -2.44
C LYS A 3 -20.34 4.66 -2.33
N LYS A 4 -19.58 4.38 -3.40
CA LYS A 4 -18.40 3.52 -3.34
C LYS A 4 -17.45 4.12 -2.31
N MET A 5 -17.41 3.53 -1.13
CA MET A 5 -16.46 3.89 -0.07
C MET A 5 -15.08 3.59 -0.64
N LYS A 6 -14.35 4.62 -1.08
CA LYS A 6 -12.97 4.45 -1.51
C LYS A 6 -12.20 4.05 -0.26
N MET A 7 -11.76 2.80 -0.19
CA MET A 7 -10.82 2.39 0.85
C MET A 7 -9.59 3.29 0.73
N PRO A 8 -9.17 3.95 1.83
CA PRO A 8 -7.99 4.81 1.78
C PRO A 8 -6.77 3.97 1.43
N VAL A 9 -5.91 4.52 0.57
CA VAL A 9 -4.62 3.92 0.25
C VAL A 9 -3.74 4.08 1.48
N TYR A 10 -3.02 3.03 1.85
CA TYR A 10 -2.04 3.12 2.93
C TYR A 10 -0.94 4.11 2.56
N GLU A 11 -0.61 5.02 3.49
CA GLU A 11 0.44 6.01 3.34
C GLU A 11 1.77 5.43 3.83
N VAL A 12 2.71 5.20 2.90
CA VAL A 12 4.08 4.79 3.25
C VAL A 12 4.76 5.93 3.98
N ASN A 13 5.26 5.63 5.18
CA ASN A 13 5.78 6.61 6.12
C ASN A 13 7.07 6.08 6.79
N PRO A 14 7.83 6.92 7.51
CA PRO A 14 9.11 6.51 8.12
C PRO A 14 9.02 5.37 9.15
N HIS A 15 7.83 5.07 9.70
CA HIS A 15 7.62 3.94 10.60
C HIS A 15 7.25 2.65 9.87
N THR A 16 7.01 2.71 8.55
CA THR A 16 6.78 1.54 7.71
C THR A 16 8.07 0.73 7.63
N MET A 17 8.07 -0.46 8.23
CA MET A 17 9.23 -1.35 8.25
C MET A 17 9.23 -2.28 7.04
N ILE A 18 8.08 -2.90 6.77
CA ILE A 18 7.96 -3.97 5.77
C ILE A 18 6.59 -3.89 5.09
N ILE A 19 6.57 -4.09 3.76
CA ILE A 19 5.35 -4.31 2.96
C ILE A 19 5.51 -5.66 2.23
N LEU A 20 4.79 -6.69 2.67
CA LEU A 20 4.83 -8.04 2.12
C LEU A 20 3.64 -8.34 1.21
N PRO A 21 3.83 -9.12 0.14
CA PRO A 21 2.72 -9.64 -0.65
C PRO A 21 1.96 -10.72 0.13
N LEU A 22 0.68 -10.46 0.40
CA LEU A 22 -0.23 -11.44 0.98
C LEU A 22 -1.07 -12.09 -0.14
N LYS A 23 -0.82 -13.37 -0.43
CA LYS A 23 -1.65 -14.12 -1.37
C LYS A 23 -3.01 -14.44 -0.75
N THR A 24 -4.08 -14.04 -1.42
CA THR A 24 -5.46 -14.31 -1.05
C THR A 24 -6.17 -15.08 -2.16
N LYS A 25 -7.37 -15.61 -1.89
CA LYS A 25 -8.17 -16.32 -2.91
C LYS A 25 -8.52 -15.42 -4.12
N SER A 26 -8.60 -14.11 -3.90
CA SER A 26 -9.01 -13.11 -4.89
C SER A 26 -7.86 -12.34 -5.53
N GLY A 27 -6.61 -12.68 -5.20
CA GLY A 27 -5.41 -11.98 -5.73
C GLY A 27 -4.37 -11.67 -4.66
N VAL A 28 -3.51 -10.70 -4.94
CA VAL A 28 -2.44 -10.27 -4.03
C VAL A 28 -2.85 -8.98 -3.31
N GLN A 29 -2.69 -8.99 -1.99
CA GLN A 29 -2.87 -7.85 -1.09
C GLN A 29 -1.53 -7.51 -0.43
N SER A 30 -1.52 -6.51 0.46
CA SER A 30 -0.33 -6.17 1.23
C SER A 30 -0.54 -6.43 2.71
N GLU A 31 0.43 -7.09 3.32
CA GLU A 31 0.60 -7.16 4.76
C GLU A 31 1.71 -6.18 5.16
N ILE A 32 1.42 -5.26 6.07
CA ILE A 32 2.24 -4.08 6.34
C ILE A 32 2.60 -4.06 7.82
N PHE A 33 3.90 -4.03 8.10
CA PHE A 33 4.43 -3.95 9.45
C PHE A 33 4.99 -2.54 9.69
N GLU A 34 4.50 -1.88 10.72
CA GLU A 34 5.10 -0.69 11.32
C GLU A 34 5.74 -1.04 12.67
N LEU A 35 6.56 -0.13 13.22
CA LEU A 35 7.24 -0.33 14.50
C LEU A 35 6.31 -0.81 15.64
N ASN A 36 5.07 -0.31 15.67
CA ASN A 36 4.09 -0.62 16.71
C ASN A 36 2.71 -1.02 16.15
N ASP A 37 2.61 -1.29 14.85
CA ASP A 37 1.33 -1.57 14.19
C ASP A 37 1.49 -2.64 13.10
N HIS A 38 0.38 -3.30 12.78
CA HIS A 38 0.30 -4.32 11.75
C HIS A 38 -1.04 -4.20 11.00
N ARG A 39 -0.98 -4.06 9.68
CA ARG A 39 -2.15 -3.75 8.85
C ARG A 39 -2.22 -4.60 7.60
N ILE A 40 -3.45 -4.92 7.20
CA ILE A 40 -3.74 -5.50 5.87
C ILE A 40 -4.34 -4.42 4.98
N SER A 41 -3.74 -4.24 3.81
CA SER A 41 -4.24 -3.37 2.76
C SER A 41 -4.72 -4.19 1.57
N SER A 42 -5.89 -3.84 1.03
CA SER A 42 -6.44 -4.49 -0.16
C SER A 42 -5.65 -4.21 -1.45
N PHE A 43 -4.69 -3.29 -1.40
CA PHE A 43 -3.84 -2.93 -2.53
C PHE A 43 -2.58 -3.80 -2.57
N THR A 44 -2.02 -4.00 -3.76
CA THR A 44 -0.77 -4.74 -3.93
C THR A 44 0.43 -3.92 -3.42
N PRO A 45 1.55 -4.58 -3.02
CA PRO A 45 2.74 -3.86 -2.58
C PRO A 45 3.23 -2.85 -3.62
N LEU A 46 3.27 -3.27 -4.90
CA LEU A 46 3.71 -2.41 -5.99
C LEU A 46 2.80 -1.19 -6.18
N PHE A 47 1.48 -1.34 -6.02
CA PHE A 47 0.56 -0.21 -6.08
C PHE A 47 0.86 0.80 -4.97
N LEU A 48 1.02 0.32 -3.72
CA LEU A 48 1.33 1.19 -2.58
C LEU A 48 2.63 1.99 -2.79
N ILE A 49 3.70 1.32 -3.25
CA ILE A 49 4.97 2.00 -3.53
C ILE A 49 4.84 3.01 -4.66
N LYS A 50 4.24 2.65 -5.80
CA LYS A 50 4.07 3.57 -6.93
C LYS A 50 3.27 4.81 -6.56
N THR A 51 2.15 4.62 -5.84
CA THR A 51 1.35 5.75 -5.35
C THR A 51 2.13 6.62 -4.38
N SER A 52 2.95 6.02 -3.49
CA SER A 52 3.82 6.79 -2.61
C SER A 52 4.87 7.60 -3.38
N CYS A 53 5.57 7.00 -4.35
CA CYS A 53 6.52 7.73 -5.19
C CYS A 53 5.85 8.93 -5.86
N GLN A 54 4.71 8.70 -6.51
CA GLN A 54 3.94 9.75 -7.20
C GLN A 54 3.51 10.87 -6.24
N TYR A 55 3.08 10.51 -5.03
CA TYR A 55 2.69 11.48 -4.00
C TYR A 55 3.87 12.40 -3.62
N PHE A 56 5.08 11.87 -3.54
CA PHE A 56 6.30 12.64 -3.25
C PHE A 56 6.98 13.23 -4.50
N GLY A 57 6.30 13.26 -5.66
CA GLY A 57 6.83 13.85 -6.88
C GLY A 57 7.93 13.04 -7.56
N SER A 58 8.02 11.75 -7.24
CA SER A 58 8.95 10.78 -7.82
C SER A 58 8.20 9.69 -8.61
N SER A 59 8.94 8.84 -9.32
CA SER A 59 8.42 7.63 -9.97
C SER A 59 9.05 6.39 -9.34
N TYR A 60 8.37 5.26 -9.42
CA TYR A 60 8.97 3.98 -9.02
C TYR A 60 10.07 3.56 -10.01
N GLU A 61 9.88 3.91 -11.28
CA GLU A 61 10.76 3.59 -12.38
C GLU A 61 12.04 4.45 -12.41
N GLY A 62 12.09 5.55 -11.67
CA GLY A 62 13.14 6.55 -11.75
C GLY A 62 12.95 7.55 -12.90
N ILE A 63 13.96 8.40 -13.11
CA ILE A 63 14.06 9.33 -14.24
C ILE A 63 14.58 8.57 -15.47
#